data_AF-A0A7X9EA98-F1
#
_entry.id   AF-A0A7X9EA98-F1
#
_cell.length_a   1.000
_cell.length_b   1.000
_cell.length_c   1.000
_cell.angle_alpha   90.00
_cell.angle_beta   90.00
_cell.angle_gamma   90.00
#
_symmetry.space_group_name_H-M   'P 1'
#
loop_
_entity.id
_entity.type
_entity.pdbx_description
1 polymer ?
#
loop_
_entity_poly.entity_id
_entity_poly.type
_entity_poly.pdbx_seq_one_letter_code
_entity_poly.pdbx_strand_id
1 'polypeptide(L)'
;MCVIAVKPANAAMIDDTTIQNMWYNNDDGAGFMYPAHGGVKIKKGFMTLKALKKALKALEKEIDMTATPIILHFRIGTSGGNIAANTHPFPVSESLAALQKTQLTTPLAVAHNGVIDIRPRKKDISDTMEYILSQLAPLYQLKKDFYRLEAGKQLIYNAIQSKMAFMDAAGRISLIGKFEKDGEYYFSNSSYQTYYRSYSYWDKWDDYSFIKWNKKGYTARLLQWLDDRDGYIITDNGEIVEAFDYLLNSSGELYIYDYELDAAVPVGGTAYTHAGTPLKFDYEKAEMMEIFDASGD
;
A
#
# COMPACT_ATOMS: atom_id res chain seq x y z
N MET A 1 0.88 13.40 -4.40
CA MET A 1 1.27 11.98 -4.33
C MET A 1 1.25 11.44 -5.74
N CYS A 2 2.15 10.52 -6.11
CA CYS A 2 2.20 9.90 -7.45
C CYS A 2 0.83 9.32 -7.87
N VAL A 3 0.70 8.91 -9.13
CA VAL A 3 -0.46 8.14 -9.59
C VAL A 3 -0.02 6.84 -10.23
N ILE A 4 -0.49 5.72 -9.70
CA ILE A 4 -0.55 4.45 -10.42
C ILE A 4 -1.93 4.37 -11.07
N ALA A 5 -1.95 4.09 -12.37
CA ALA A 5 -3.17 3.78 -13.10
C ALA A 5 -3.07 2.39 -13.73
N VAL A 6 -4.05 1.55 -13.43
CA VAL A 6 -4.10 0.15 -13.83
C VAL A 6 -5.20 -0.02 -14.85
N LYS A 7 -4.80 -0.39 -16.06
CA LYS A 7 -5.68 -0.81 -17.13
C LYS A 7 -5.66 -2.35 -17.19
N PRO A 8 -6.76 -3.05 -16.83
CA PRO A 8 -6.80 -4.50 -16.92
C PRO A 8 -6.91 -4.98 -18.38
N ALA A 9 -6.75 -6.28 -18.60
CA ALA A 9 -7.05 -6.90 -19.89
C ALA A 9 -8.53 -6.70 -20.26
N ASN A 10 -8.82 -6.61 -21.56
CA ASN A 10 -10.16 -6.42 -22.14
C ASN A 10 -10.84 -5.06 -21.84
N ALA A 11 -10.15 -4.14 -21.18
CA ALA A 11 -10.56 -2.74 -21.12
C ALA A 11 -9.96 -1.95 -22.31
N ALA A 12 -10.60 -0.83 -22.69
CA ALA A 12 -9.97 0.13 -23.59
C ALA A 12 -8.72 0.76 -22.94
N MET A 13 -7.90 1.45 -23.72
CA MET A 13 -6.83 2.26 -23.14
C MET A 13 -7.43 3.45 -22.40
N ILE A 14 -6.81 3.84 -21.28
CA ILE A 14 -7.16 5.08 -20.55
C ILE A 14 -7.08 6.25 -21.52
N ASP A 15 -8.13 7.08 -21.53
CA ASP A 15 -8.27 8.15 -22.49
C ASP A 15 -7.20 9.24 -22.32
N ASP A 16 -6.99 10.01 -23.39
CA ASP A 16 -5.92 11.00 -23.45
C ASP A 16 -6.13 12.14 -22.43
N THR A 17 -7.38 12.49 -22.08
CA THR A 17 -7.67 13.53 -21.08
C THR A 17 -7.25 13.06 -19.70
N THR A 18 -7.59 11.82 -19.32
CA THR A 18 -7.17 11.23 -18.05
C THR A 18 -5.65 11.09 -17.96
N ILE A 19 -4.98 10.69 -19.04
CA ILE A 19 -3.50 10.66 -19.11
C ILE A 19 -2.90 12.06 -18.91
N GLN A 20 -3.49 13.08 -19.54
CA GLN A 20 -3.07 14.46 -19.38
C GLN A 20 -3.25 14.94 -17.93
N ASN A 21 -4.39 14.66 -17.30
CA ASN A 21 -4.65 15.03 -15.91
C ASN A 21 -3.60 14.42 -14.96
N MET A 22 -3.35 13.10 -15.09
CA MET A 22 -2.34 12.43 -14.28
C MET A 22 -0.96 13.05 -14.45
N TRP A 23 -0.59 13.42 -15.68
CA TRP A 23 0.66 14.11 -15.97
C TRP A 23 0.72 15.51 -15.36
N TYR A 24 -0.28 16.35 -15.57
CA TYR A 24 -0.26 17.73 -15.08
C TYR A 24 -0.28 17.84 -13.55
N ASN A 25 -0.81 16.82 -12.88
CA ASN A 25 -0.75 16.70 -11.42
C ASN A 25 0.57 16.07 -10.91
N ASN A 26 1.35 15.41 -11.79
CA ASN A 26 2.53 14.61 -11.45
C ASN A 26 3.54 14.60 -12.62
N ASP A 27 4.22 15.72 -12.85
CA ASP A 27 5.02 15.99 -14.05
C ASP A 27 6.52 15.64 -13.92
N ASP A 28 6.94 15.08 -12.78
CA ASP A 28 8.35 14.69 -12.51
C ASP A 28 8.80 13.41 -13.23
N GLY A 29 7.93 12.87 -14.09
CA GLY A 29 8.23 11.80 -15.03
C GLY A 29 7.21 10.67 -14.97
N ALA A 30 7.17 9.87 -16.02
CA ALA A 30 6.25 8.74 -16.13
C ALA A 30 6.92 7.48 -16.67
N GLY A 31 6.22 6.37 -16.51
CA GLY A 31 6.55 5.09 -17.10
C GLY A 31 5.35 4.17 -17.16
N PHE A 32 5.52 3.05 -17.86
CA PHE A 32 4.50 2.02 -17.94
C PHE A 32 5.14 0.62 -18.05
N MET A 33 4.35 -0.39 -17.70
CA MET A 33 4.69 -1.80 -17.87
C MET A 33 3.54 -2.61 -18.46
N TYR A 34 3.89 -3.68 -19.18
CA TYR A 34 2.96 -4.60 -19.84
C TYR A 34 3.62 -5.97 -20.04
N PRO A 35 2.87 -7.08 -20.09
CA PRO A 35 3.43 -8.40 -20.37
C PRO A 35 3.83 -8.53 -21.84
N ALA A 36 5.05 -9.00 -22.11
CA ALA A 36 5.54 -9.29 -23.45
C ALA A 36 6.78 -10.21 -23.41
N HIS A 37 6.92 -11.09 -24.41
CA HIS A 37 8.06 -12.00 -24.59
C HIS A 37 8.40 -12.85 -23.36
N GLY A 38 7.39 -13.38 -22.66
CA GLY A 38 7.60 -14.22 -21.47
C GLY A 38 8.10 -13.46 -20.24
N GLY A 39 7.98 -12.13 -20.24
CA GLY A 39 8.29 -11.26 -19.10
C GLY A 39 7.39 -10.04 -19.08
N VAL A 40 7.71 -9.10 -18.20
CA VAL A 40 7.11 -7.77 -18.11
C VAL A 40 8.07 -6.77 -18.71
N LYS A 41 7.67 -6.13 -19.80
CA LYS A 41 8.40 -5.02 -20.38
C LYS A 41 8.14 -3.76 -19.57
N ILE A 42 9.22 -3.08 -19.19
CA ILE A 42 9.21 -1.78 -18.54
C ILE A 42 9.71 -0.75 -19.55
N LYS A 43 8.96 0.35 -19.72
CA LYS A 43 9.43 1.56 -20.40
C LYS A 43 9.15 2.75 -19.48
N LYS A 44 10.19 3.41 -18.97
CA LYS A 44 10.09 4.53 -18.01
C LYS A 44 11.10 5.63 -18.32
N GLY A 45 11.09 6.69 -17.51
CA GLY A 45 11.96 7.84 -17.68
C GLY A 45 11.43 8.82 -18.72
N PHE A 46 10.12 8.82 -18.97
CA PHE A 46 9.48 9.81 -19.83
C PHE A 46 9.36 11.11 -19.05
N MET A 47 10.31 12.03 -19.26
CA MET A 47 10.37 13.32 -18.56
C MET A 47 9.53 14.42 -19.23
N THR A 48 8.80 14.08 -20.30
CA THR A 48 7.82 14.99 -20.92
C THR A 48 6.59 14.22 -21.35
N LEU A 49 5.42 14.85 -21.27
CA LEU A 49 4.15 14.27 -21.75
C LEU A 49 4.23 13.86 -23.22
N LYS A 50 4.90 14.68 -24.05
CA LYS A 50 5.11 14.39 -25.47
C LYS A 50 5.87 13.07 -25.68
N ALA A 51 6.90 12.81 -24.88
CA ALA A 51 7.67 11.57 -24.95
C ALA A 51 6.82 10.36 -24.52
N LEU A 52 6.05 10.50 -23.42
CA LEU A 52 5.13 9.46 -22.96
C LEU A 52 4.07 9.12 -24.02
N LYS A 53 3.35 10.12 -24.54
CA LYS A 53 2.32 9.92 -25.57
C LYS A 53 2.89 9.30 -26.84
N LYS A 54 4.08 9.72 -27.26
CA LYS A 54 4.78 9.11 -28.40
C LYS A 54 5.06 7.62 -28.15
N ALA A 55 5.47 7.25 -26.94
CA ALA A 55 5.75 5.87 -26.57
C ALA A 55 4.47 5.02 -26.49
N LEU A 56 3.36 5.55 -25.96
CA LEU A 56 2.06 4.87 -25.95
C LEU A 56 1.52 4.65 -27.37
N LYS A 57 1.62 5.66 -28.24
CA LYS A 57 1.23 5.53 -29.65
C LYS A 57 2.11 4.54 -30.43
N ALA A 58 3.37 4.38 -30.05
CA ALA A 58 4.23 3.33 -30.60
C ALA A 58 3.79 1.96 -30.09
N LEU A 59 3.47 1.84 -28.80
CA LEU A 59 2.99 0.61 -28.18
C LEU A 59 1.68 0.10 -28.81
N GLU A 60 0.76 1.00 -29.16
CA GLU A 60 -0.49 0.68 -29.88
C GLU A 60 -0.26 -0.07 -31.20
N LYS A 61 0.90 0.13 -31.83
CA LYS A 61 1.30 -0.57 -33.05
C LYS A 61 2.04 -1.88 -32.79
N GLU A 62 2.54 -2.07 -31.56
CA GLU A 62 3.33 -3.23 -31.15
C GLU A 62 2.43 -4.35 -30.57
N ILE A 63 1.33 -4.00 -29.91
CA ILE A 63 0.45 -4.94 -29.18
C ILE A 63 -1.03 -4.59 -29.34
N ASP A 64 -1.90 -5.57 -29.13
CA ASP A 64 -3.31 -5.31 -28.86
C ASP A 64 -3.46 -4.72 -27.45
N MET A 65 -3.56 -3.39 -27.38
CA MET A 65 -3.71 -2.67 -26.11
C MET A 65 -5.02 -2.97 -25.41
N THR A 66 -6.06 -3.45 -26.10
CA THR A 66 -7.33 -3.83 -25.47
C THR A 66 -7.17 -5.16 -24.75
N ALA A 67 -6.60 -6.16 -25.41
CA ALA A 67 -6.36 -7.47 -24.79
C ALA A 67 -5.26 -7.43 -23.71
N THR A 68 -4.31 -6.51 -23.81
CA THR A 68 -3.13 -6.48 -22.93
C THR A 68 -3.37 -5.62 -21.68
N PRO A 69 -3.11 -6.12 -20.46
CA PRO A 69 -3.10 -5.28 -19.25
C PRO A 69 -1.88 -4.35 -19.23
N ILE A 70 -2.07 -3.12 -18.78
CA ILE A 70 -1.03 -2.08 -18.76
C ILE A 70 -1.11 -1.35 -17.41
N ILE A 71 0.04 -1.15 -16.77
CA ILE A 71 0.13 -0.28 -15.59
C ILE A 71 0.95 0.94 -15.96
N LEU A 72 0.39 2.13 -15.74
CA LEU A 72 1.06 3.41 -15.88
C LEU A 72 1.39 3.97 -14.49
N HIS A 73 2.48 4.74 -14.43
CA HIS A 73 2.86 5.50 -13.27
C HIS A 73 3.27 6.92 -13.65
N PHE A 74 2.79 7.89 -12.89
CA PHE A 74 3.15 9.30 -12.97
C PHE A 74 3.72 9.73 -11.63
N ARG A 75 4.94 10.25 -11.65
CA ARG A 75 5.74 10.52 -10.46
C ARG A 75 5.56 11.96 -9.98
N ILE A 76 5.51 12.12 -8.67
CA ILE A 76 5.85 13.36 -7.98
C ILE A 76 7.12 13.11 -7.15
N GLY A 77 8.15 13.93 -7.34
CA GLY A 77 9.46 13.74 -6.73
C GLY A 77 9.44 14.04 -5.24
N THR A 78 9.55 13.01 -4.40
CA THR A 78 9.64 13.16 -2.93
C THR A 78 11.03 12.87 -2.38
N SER A 79 11.85 12.09 -3.10
CA SER A 79 13.24 11.73 -2.73
C SER A 79 14.05 11.26 -3.96
N GLY A 80 15.39 11.25 -3.85
CA GLY A 80 16.31 10.74 -4.88
C GLY A 80 16.49 11.61 -6.14
N GLY A 81 15.81 12.75 -6.22
CA GLY A 81 15.91 13.70 -7.34
C GLY A 81 15.05 13.33 -8.56
N ASN A 82 14.78 14.33 -9.41
CA ASN A 82 13.87 14.21 -10.56
C ASN A 82 14.62 13.74 -11.81
N ILE A 83 15.10 12.49 -11.75
CA ILE A 83 15.83 11.83 -12.83
C ILE A 83 15.04 10.65 -13.41
N ALA A 84 15.26 10.38 -14.70
CA ALA A 84 14.60 9.29 -15.43
C ALA A 84 14.75 7.92 -14.75
N ALA A 85 15.91 7.65 -14.15
CA ALA A 85 16.19 6.41 -13.44
C ALA A 85 15.26 6.18 -12.23
N ASN A 86 14.75 7.23 -11.59
CA ASN A 86 13.91 7.15 -10.38
C ASN A 86 12.41 7.12 -10.68
N THR A 87 12.01 7.18 -11.95
CA THR A 87 10.62 6.93 -12.35
C THR A 87 10.29 5.45 -12.20
N HIS A 88 9.04 5.14 -11.86
CA HIS A 88 8.48 3.78 -11.86
C HIS A 88 8.01 3.41 -13.29
N PRO A 89 7.71 2.14 -13.57
CA PRO A 89 7.84 0.95 -12.71
C PRO A 89 9.29 0.44 -12.58
N PHE A 90 9.53 -0.38 -11.55
CA PHE A 90 10.82 -1.02 -11.30
C PHE A 90 10.73 -2.55 -11.44
N PRO A 91 11.81 -3.23 -11.87
CA PRO A 91 11.89 -4.68 -11.70
C PRO A 91 12.02 -5.04 -10.21
N VAL A 92 11.46 -6.17 -9.79
CA VAL A 92 11.81 -6.77 -8.49
C VAL A 92 13.15 -7.51 -8.67
N SER A 93 14.25 -6.85 -8.27
CA SER A 93 15.61 -7.31 -8.55
C SER A 93 16.60 -6.88 -7.47
N GLU A 94 17.60 -7.72 -7.20
CA GLU A 94 18.73 -7.40 -6.32
C GLU A 94 19.78 -6.52 -7.01
N SER A 95 19.61 -6.24 -8.32
CA SER A 95 20.54 -5.42 -9.10
C SER A 95 20.09 -3.96 -9.16
N LEU A 96 20.82 -3.08 -8.46
CA LEU A 96 20.59 -1.63 -8.56
C LEU A 96 20.71 -1.12 -10.00
N ALA A 97 21.66 -1.65 -10.77
CA ALA A 97 21.81 -1.29 -12.18
C ALA A 97 20.56 -1.64 -13.01
N ALA A 98 19.87 -2.75 -12.68
CA ALA A 98 18.61 -3.10 -13.33
C ALA A 98 17.47 -2.14 -12.94
N LEU A 99 17.39 -1.72 -11.67
CA LEU A 99 16.40 -0.75 -11.19
C LEU A 99 16.53 0.61 -11.90
N GLN A 100 17.75 1.03 -12.23
CA GLN A 100 18.03 2.31 -12.89
C GLN A 100 17.81 2.29 -14.41
N LYS A 101 17.67 1.11 -15.04
CA LYS A 101 17.41 1.00 -16.50
C LYS A 101 16.05 1.57 -16.85
N THR A 102 15.99 2.45 -17.84
CA THR A 102 14.73 3.03 -18.34
C THR A 102 13.94 2.07 -19.23
N GLN A 103 14.60 1.04 -19.77
CA GLN A 103 13.95 -0.02 -20.55
C GLN A 103 14.57 -1.37 -20.23
N LEU A 104 13.73 -2.36 -19.93
CA LEU A 104 14.14 -3.74 -19.67
C LEU A 104 12.94 -4.69 -19.73
N THR A 105 13.21 -6.00 -19.71
CA THR A 105 12.21 -7.05 -19.49
C THR A 105 12.56 -7.80 -18.22
N THR A 106 11.58 -8.08 -17.36
CA THR A 106 11.77 -8.70 -16.03
C THR A 106 10.64 -9.70 -15.74
N PRO A 107 10.85 -10.77 -14.94
CA PRO A 107 9.77 -11.68 -14.57
C PRO A 107 8.67 -11.04 -13.70
N LEU A 108 9.05 -10.04 -12.89
CA LEU A 108 8.17 -9.33 -11.96
C LEU A 108 8.56 -7.85 -11.93
N ALA A 109 7.55 -6.99 -12.01
CA ALA A 109 7.70 -5.54 -11.94
C ALA A 109 6.70 -4.93 -10.96
N VAL A 110 7.03 -3.75 -10.42
CA VAL A 110 6.24 -3.05 -9.40
C VAL A 110 6.22 -1.54 -9.63
N ALA A 111 5.06 -0.93 -9.41
CA ALA A 111 4.88 0.51 -9.25
C ALA A 111 4.43 0.82 -7.81
N HIS A 112 4.89 1.94 -7.25
CA HIS A 112 4.60 2.35 -5.88
C HIS A 112 4.09 3.79 -5.84
N ASN A 113 3.11 4.05 -4.99
CA ASN A 113 2.62 5.37 -4.65
C ASN A 113 2.56 5.54 -3.14
N GLY A 114 3.41 6.41 -2.62
CA GLY A 114 3.58 6.69 -1.22
C GLY A 114 5.02 7.11 -0.92
N VAL A 115 5.34 7.16 0.37
CA VAL A 115 6.70 7.30 0.88
C VAL A 115 6.94 6.12 1.80
N ILE A 116 8.02 5.39 1.58
CA ILE A 116 8.43 4.31 2.47
C ILE A 116 9.42 4.90 3.46
N ASP A 117 9.17 4.70 4.76
CA ASP A 117 10.10 5.13 5.81
C ASP A 117 11.32 4.21 5.86
N ILE A 118 12.21 4.42 4.89
CA ILE A 118 13.45 3.67 4.73
C ILE A 118 14.55 4.62 4.26
N ARG A 119 15.73 4.50 4.84
CA ARG A 119 16.89 5.30 4.44
C ARG A 119 17.60 4.67 3.25
N PRO A 120 17.65 5.33 2.07
CA PRO A 120 18.38 4.82 0.92
C PRO A 120 19.88 4.66 1.21
N ARG A 121 20.48 3.56 0.75
CA ARG A 121 21.93 3.31 0.90
C ARG A 121 22.81 4.22 0.05
N LYS A 122 22.23 4.90 -0.94
CA LYS A 122 22.88 5.92 -1.79
C LYS A 122 21.97 7.15 -1.91
N LYS A 123 22.57 8.33 -2.09
CA LYS A 123 21.82 9.61 -2.15
C LYS A 123 20.92 9.75 -3.39
N ASP A 124 21.23 9.02 -4.46
CA ASP A 124 20.62 9.15 -5.79
C ASP A 124 19.56 8.09 -6.12
N ILE A 125 19.26 7.19 -5.18
CA ILE A 125 18.24 6.15 -5.37
C ILE A 125 16.98 6.49 -4.57
N SER A 126 15.82 6.07 -5.05
CA SER A 126 14.55 6.27 -4.32
C SER A 126 14.39 5.30 -3.15
N ASP A 127 13.56 5.69 -2.19
CA ASP A 127 13.03 4.83 -1.13
C ASP A 127 12.49 3.49 -1.67
N THR A 128 11.78 3.54 -2.81
CA THR A 128 11.23 2.35 -3.46
C THR A 128 12.34 1.43 -3.97
N MET A 129 13.40 1.97 -4.57
CA MET A 129 14.55 1.15 -4.98
C MET A 129 15.21 0.49 -3.78
N GLU A 130 15.40 1.23 -2.69
CA GLU A 130 15.98 0.67 -1.45
C GLU A 130 15.10 -0.45 -0.90
N TYR A 131 13.79 -0.26 -0.83
CA TYR A 131 12.85 -1.27 -0.37
C TYR A 131 12.83 -2.50 -1.30
N ILE A 132 12.96 -2.32 -2.61
CA ILE A 132 13.10 -3.45 -3.53
C ILE A 132 14.38 -4.23 -3.24
N LEU A 133 15.52 -3.56 -3.10
CA LEU A 133 16.82 -4.21 -2.89
C LEU A 133 16.89 -4.93 -1.53
N SER A 134 16.34 -4.32 -0.49
CA SER A 134 16.46 -4.82 0.89
C SER A 134 15.35 -5.78 1.31
N GLN A 135 14.15 -5.68 0.72
CA GLN A 135 12.97 -6.44 1.17
C GLN A 135 12.33 -7.24 0.03
N LEU A 136 11.87 -6.60 -1.05
CA LEU A 136 11.08 -7.31 -2.08
C LEU A 136 11.90 -8.32 -2.86
N ALA A 137 13.16 -8.03 -3.18
CA ALA A 137 13.99 -8.94 -3.95
C ALA A 137 14.40 -10.19 -3.15
N PRO A 138 14.85 -10.08 -1.87
CA PRO A 138 15.00 -11.25 -0.99
C PRO A 138 13.70 -12.05 -0.82
N LEU A 139 12.57 -11.38 -0.60
CA LEU A 139 11.27 -12.05 -0.47
C LEU A 139 10.88 -12.78 -1.76
N TYR A 140 11.20 -12.22 -2.93
CA TYR A 140 11.02 -12.88 -4.22
C TYR A 140 11.97 -14.07 -4.42
N GLN A 141 13.17 -14.08 -3.83
CA GLN A 141 14.03 -15.26 -3.82
C GLN A 141 13.44 -16.37 -2.96
N LEU A 142 12.93 -16.02 -1.79
CA LEU A 142 12.31 -16.97 -0.85
C LEU A 142 11.00 -17.56 -1.41
N LYS A 143 10.10 -16.73 -1.94
CA LYS A 143 8.78 -17.14 -2.42
C LYS A 143 8.40 -16.37 -3.69
N LYS A 144 8.53 -17.00 -4.84
CA LYS A 144 8.37 -16.37 -6.18
C LYS A 144 6.99 -15.76 -6.45
N ASP A 145 5.98 -16.08 -5.68
CA ASP A 145 4.61 -15.62 -5.84
C ASP A 145 4.06 -14.89 -4.61
N PHE A 146 4.93 -14.42 -3.71
CA PHE A 146 4.56 -13.71 -2.49
C PHE A 146 3.54 -12.57 -2.73
N TYR A 147 3.69 -11.83 -3.84
CA TYR A 147 2.81 -10.72 -4.22
C TYR A 147 1.36 -11.15 -4.54
N ARG A 148 1.11 -12.45 -4.76
CA ARG A 148 -0.23 -13.02 -4.98
C ARG A 148 -0.84 -13.60 -3.71
N LEU A 149 -0.01 -13.92 -2.73
CA LEU A 149 -0.42 -14.51 -1.45
C LEU A 149 -0.85 -13.41 -0.50
N GLU A 150 -1.97 -13.60 0.21
CA GLU A 150 -2.49 -12.58 1.12
C GLU A 150 -1.50 -12.24 2.24
N ALA A 151 -0.86 -13.23 2.85
CA ALA A 151 0.20 -13.00 3.84
C ALA A 151 1.38 -12.20 3.26
N GLY A 152 1.79 -12.48 2.02
CA GLY A 152 2.85 -11.73 1.35
C GLY A 152 2.45 -10.29 1.06
N LYS A 153 1.21 -10.05 0.63
CA LYS A 153 0.66 -8.70 0.47
C LYS A 153 0.58 -7.95 1.80
N GLN A 154 0.19 -8.63 2.88
CA GLN A 154 0.11 -8.04 4.21
C GLN A 154 1.49 -7.62 4.73
N LEU A 155 2.52 -8.46 4.58
CA LEU A 155 3.90 -8.10 4.94
C LEU A 155 4.37 -6.83 4.22
N ILE A 156 4.05 -6.72 2.93
CA ILE A 156 4.40 -5.52 2.15
C ILE A 156 3.62 -4.31 2.66
N TYR A 157 2.30 -4.45 2.82
CA TYR A 157 1.43 -3.36 3.30
C TYR A 157 1.87 -2.85 4.68
N ASN A 158 2.17 -3.75 5.61
CA ASN A 158 2.64 -3.40 6.96
C ASN A 158 3.89 -2.52 6.90
N ALA A 159 4.82 -2.83 5.99
CA ALA A 159 6.07 -2.10 5.84
C ALA A 159 5.93 -0.75 5.13
N ILE A 160 4.99 -0.61 4.18
CA ILE A 160 4.91 0.59 3.34
C ILE A 160 3.76 1.52 3.71
N GLN A 161 2.69 1.01 4.34
CA GLN A 161 1.45 1.73 4.67
C GLN A 161 0.93 2.61 3.50
N SER A 162 1.03 2.07 2.28
CA SER A 162 0.84 2.80 1.02
C SER A 162 0.33 1.87 -0.10
N LYS A 163 0.41 2.32 -1.36
CA LYS A 163 -0.11 1.60 -2.52
C LYS A 163 1.01 1.00 -3.39
N MET A 164 0.87 -0.26 -3.77
CA MET A 164 1.72 -0.89 -4.80
C MET A 164 0.89 -1.68 -5.81
N ALA A 165 1.36 -1.71 -7.06
CA ALA A 165 0.82 -2.56 -8.11
C ALA A 165 1.93 -3.41 -8.73
N PHE A 166 1.78 -4.73 -8.63
CA PHE A 166 2.68 -5.72 -9.22
C PHE A 166 2.11 -6.23 -10.54
N MET A 167 2.99 -6.56 -11.48
CA MET A 167 2.67 -7.32 -12.68
C MET A 167 3.71 -8.41 -12.89
N ASP A 168 3.25 -9.61 -13.24
CA ASP A 168 4.12 -10.73 -13.62
C ASP A 168 4.12 -11.01 -15.13
N ALA A 169 5.00 -11.92 -15.55
CA ALA A 169 5.16 -12.33 -16.95
C ALA A 169 3.88 -12.87 -17.61
N ALA A 170 2.90 -13.35 -16.82
CA ALA A 170 1.62 -13.83 -17.32
C ALA A 170 0.59 -12.69 -17.45
N GLY A 171 0.96 -11.45 -17.13
CA GLY A 171 0.07 -10.30 -17.13
C GLY A 171 -0.85 -10.23 -15.91
N ARG A 172 -0.62 -11.07 -14.89
CA ARG A 172 -1.43 -11.03 -13.66
C ARG A 172 -1.04 -9.82 -12.85
N ILE A 173 -2.04 -9.07 -12.40
CA ILE A 173 -1.88 -7.87 -11.59
C ILE A 173 -2.20 -8.20 -10.14
N SER A 174 -1.42 -7.66 -9.20
CA SER A 174 -1.74 -7.69 -7.77
C SER A 174 -1.60 -6.31 -7.18
N LEU A 175 -2.66 -5.84 -6.52
CA LEU A 175 -2.73 -4.52 -5.90
C LEU A 175 -2.59 -4.67 -4.38
N ILE A 176 -1.89 -3.72 -3.77
CA ILE A 176 -1.68 -3.61 -2.33
C ILE A 176 -2.04 -2.19 -1.91
N GLY A 177 -2.79 -2.05 -0.83
CA GLY A 177 -3.39 -0.78 -0.41
C GLY A 177 -4.68 -0.45 -1.18
N LYS A 178 -5.36 0.65 -0.82
CA LYS A 178 -6.61 1.04 -1.46
C LYS A 178 -6.36 1.64 -2.85
N PHE A 179 -7.09 1.12 -3.83
CA PHE A 179 -7.20 1.68 -5.16
C PHE A 179 -8.67 2.05 -5.42
N GLU A 180 -8.89 3.22 -6.01
CA GLU A 180 -10.18 3.67 -6.51
C GLU A 180 -10.50 2.94 -7.81
N LYS A 181 -11.65 2.29 -7.87
CA LYS A 181 -12.16 1.70 -9.12
C LYS A 181 -13.03 2.73 -9.83
N ASP A 182 -12.67 3.08 -11.06
CA ASP A 182 -13.48 3.94 -11.93
C ASP A 182 -13.67 3.24 -13.28
N GLY A 183 -14.91 2.81 -13.55
CA GLY A 183 -15.23 1.89 -14.63
C GLY A 183 -14.42 0.60 -14.53
N GLU A 184 -13.64 0.31 -15.57
CA GLU A 184 -12.77 -0.85 -15.65
C GLU A 184 -11.35 -0.59 -15.08
N TYR A 185 -11.03 0.64 -14.70
CA TYR A 185 -9.68 1.04 -14.30
C TYR A 185 -9.53 1.07 -12.78
N TYR A 186 -8.28 0.96 -12.31
CA TYR A 186 -7.94 1.19 -10.90
C TYR A 186 -6.89 2.28 -10.77
N PHE A 187 -7.12 3.23 -9.86
CA PHE A 187 -6.24 4.37 -9.61
C PHE A 187 -5.79 4.40 -8.15
N SER A 188 -4.53 4.73 -7.89
CA SER A 188 -4.02 4.76 -6.51
C SER A 188 -4.47 5.97 -5.68
N ASN A 189 -5.11 6.96 -6.31
CA ASN A 189 -5.77 8.13 -5.70
C ASN A 189 -6.57 8.87 -6.78
N SER A 190 -7.33 9.89 -6.38
CA SER A 190 -8.22 10.70 -7.22
C SER A 190 -7.55 11.74 -8.12
N SER A 191 -6.22 11.90 -8.10
CA SER A 191 -5.53 12.94 -8.90
C SER A 191 -5.46 12.64 -10.41
N TYR A 192 -6.18 11.63 -10.91
CA TYR A 192 -6.44 11.44 -12.34
C TYR A 192 -7.61 12.30 -12.87
N GLN A 193 -8.38 12.94 -11.97
CA GLN A 193 -9.51 13.80 -12.33
C GLN A 193 -9.07 15.27 -12.57
N THR A 194 -9.82 16.05 -13.35
CA THR A 194 -9.48 17.45 -13.73
C THR A 194 -9.71 18.45 -12.57
N TYR A 195 -8.60 18.94 -11.97
CA TYR A 195 -8.28 20.20 -11.23
C TYR A 195 -9.34 20.86 -10.27
N TYR A 196 -9.12 21.34 -9.01
CA TYR A 196 -8.04 21.41 -8.00
C TYR A 196 -8.65 21.74 -6.60
N ARG A 197 -7.91 21.41 -5.53
CA ARG A 197 -8.09 21.80 -4.11
C ARG A 197 -9.33 21.26 -3.39
N SER A 198 -9.20 20.04 -2.87
CA SER A 198 -9.39 19.87 -1.44
C SER A 198 -8.14 19.22 -0.87
N TYR A 199 -7.48 19.93 0.05
CA TYR A 199 -6.65 19.29 1.04
C TYR A 199 -7.65 18.52 1.92
N SER A 200 -7.88 17.25 1.61
CA SER A 200 -8.42 16.33 2.62
C SER A 200 -7.25 15.99 3.51
N TYR A 201 -7.04 16.83 4.52
CA TYR A 201 -6.36 16.38 5.72
C TYR A 201 -7.24 15.25 6.30
N TRP A 202 -6.62 14.11 6.63
CA TRP A 202 -7.21 12.89 7.19
C TRP A 202 -7.81 11.89 6.17
N ASP A 203 -7.13 10.74 6.06
CA ASP A 203 -7.65 9.44 6.49
C ASP A 203 -6.44 8.53 6.76
N LYS A 204 -5.89 8.64 7.98
CA LYS A 204 -5.32 7.44 8.60
C LYS A 204 -6.50 6.45 8.64
N TRP A 205 -6.28 5.20 8.25
CA TRP A 205 -7.27 4.12 8.09
C TRP A 205 -7.91 4.03 6.70
N ASP A 206 -7.14 3.45 5.76
CA ASP A 206 -7.59 3.05 4.41
C ASP A 206 -8.55 1.84 4.50
N ASP A 207 -9.71 1.88 3.84
CA ASP A 207 -10.73 0.80 3.71
C ASP A 207 -10.17 -0.60 3.34
N TYR A 208 -8.91 -0.70 2.94
CA TYR A 208 -8.22 -1.95 2.68
C TYR A 208 -8.12 -2.84 3.94
N SER A 209 -8.03 -2.26 5.14
CA SER A 209 -8.15 -3.00 6.41
C SER A 209 -9.60 -3.43 6.68
N PHE A 210 -10.57 -2.56 6.38
CA PHE A 210 -11.98 -2.79 6.69
C PHE A 210 -12.65 -3.87 5.81
N ILE A 211 -12.35 -3.92 4.51
CA ILE A 211 -13.06 -4.80 3.55
C ILE A 211 -12.67 -6.29 3.71
N LYS A 212 -11.50 -6.59 4.28
CA LYS A 212 -11.05 -7.98 4.50
C LYS A 212 -11.39 -8.55 5.89
N TRP A 213 -11.96 -7.74 6.77
CA TRP A 213 -12.24 -8.12 8.16
C TRP A 213 -13.54 -8.88 8.42
N ASN A 214 -14.20 -9.37 7.37
CA ASN A 214 -15.35 -10.25 7.53
C ASN A 214 -14.92 -11.73 7.66
N LYS A 215 -14.16 -12.03 8.71
CA LYS A 215 -14.04 -13.42 9.21
C LYS A 215 -15.31 -13.70 10.02
N LYS A 216 -16.05 -14.76 9.70
CA LYS A 216 -17.28 -15.11 10.41
C LYS A 216 -16.98 -15.26 11.91
N GLY A 217 -17.66 -14.47 12.75
CA GLY A 217 -17.46 -14.45 14.21
C GLY A 217 -16.48 -13.39 14.73
N TYR A 218 -15.97 -12.50 13.87
CA TYR A 218 -15.06 -11.42 14.27
C TYR A 218 -15.59 -10.07 13.82
N THR A 219 -15.39 -9.05 14.66
CA THR A 219 -15.58 -7.63 14.31
C THR A 219 -14.25 -6.89 14.41
N ALA A 220 -14.16 -5.68 13.88
CA ALA A 220 -12.95 -4.86 14.00
C ALA A 220 -13.28 -3.53 14.66
N ARG A 221 -12.47 -3.12 15.64
CA ARG A 221 -12.61 -1.83 16.32
C ARG A 221 -11.26 -1.19 16.59
N LEU A 222 -11.27 0.14 16.72
CA LEU A 222 -10.10 0.90 17.11
C LEU A 222 -9.89 0.74 18.63
N LEU A 223 -8.79 0.12 19.03
CA LEU A 223 -8.43 -0.14 20.41
C LEU A 223 -7.03 0.43 20.71
N GLN A 224 -6.87 1.04 21.88
CA GLN A 224 -5.59 1.51 22.39
C GLN A 224 -4.95 0.38 23.19
N TRP A 225 -3.72 0.01 22.82
CA TRP A 225 -2.89 -0.83 23.68
C TRP A 225 -2.50 -0.10 24.95
N LEU A 226 -2.57 -0.81 26.07
CA LEU A 226 -2.12 -0.32 27.35
C LEU A 226 -0.80 -0.99 27.74
N ASP A 227 0.01 -0.26 28.49
CA ASP A 227 1.23 -0.77 29.10
C ASP A 227 1.41 -0.21 30.52
N ASP A 228 2.48 -0.64 31.19
CA ASP A 228 2.82 -0.23 32.54
C ASP A 228 3.05 1.28 32.71
N ARG A 229 3.29 2.04 31.64
CA ARG A 229 3.44 3.51 31.70
C ARG A 229 2.09 4.21 31.77
N ASP A 230 1.08 3.56 31.25
CA ASP A 230 -0.29 4.07 31.18
C ASP A 230 -1.03 3.89 32.52
N GLY A 231 -0.83 2.75 33.20
CA GLY A 231 -1.40 2.52 34.52
C GLY A 231 -1.66 1.05 34.84
N TYR A 232 -2.82 0.76 35.42
CA TYR A 232 -3.25 -0.59 35.85
C TYR A 232 -4.73 -0.82 35.58
N ILE A 233 -5.15 -2.09 35.59
CA ILE A 233 -6.54 -2.51 35.44
C ILE A 233 -7.08 -2.97 36.78
N ILE A 234 -8.31 -2.56 37.11
CA ILE A 234 -9.12 -3.20 38.16
C ILE A 234 -10.13 -4.10 37.46
N THR A 235 -10.02 -5.41 37.64
CA THR A 235 -10.97 -6.38 37.07
C THR A 235 -12.32 -6.30 37.77
N ASP A 236 -13.37 -6.88 37.18
CA ASP A 236 -14.71 -6.94 37.82
C ASP A 236 -14.69 -7.67 39.19
N ASN A 237 -13.70 -8.54 39.42
CA ASN A 237 -13.51 -9.23 40.69
C ASN A 237 -12.76 -8.37 41.73
N GLY A 238 -12.36 -7.15 41.37
CA GLY A 238 -11.63 -6.21 42.22
C GLY A 238 -10.13 -6.46 42.30
N GLU A 239 -9.57 -7.31 41.43
CA GLU A 239 -8.13 -7.56 41.37
C GLU A 239 -7.43 -6.45 40.58
N ILE A 240 -6.28 -6.00 41.08
CA ILE A 240 -5.42 -5.06 40.38
C ILE A 240 -4.42 -5.87 39.57
N VAL A 241 -4.44 -5.69 38.25
CA VAL A 241 -3.52 -6.35 37.32
C VAL A 241 -2.76 -5.33 36.48
N GLU A 242 -1.60 -5.74 35.98
CA GLU A 242 -0.81 -4.93 35.05
C GLU A 242 -1.58 -4.71 33.75
N ALA A 243 -1.36 -3.57 33.10
CA ALA A 243 -2.10 -3.19 31.90
C ALA A 243 -1.56 -3.83 30.62
N PHE A 244 -0.47 -4.62 30.69
CA PHE A 244 0.04 -5.37 29.55
C PHE A 244 -1.03 -6.32 28.99
N ASP A 245 -1.05 -6.44 27.66
CA ASP A 245 -2.04 -7.22 26.89
C ASP A 245 -3.48 -6.69 26.94
N TYR A 246 -3.77 -5.67 27.75
CA TYR A 246 -5.08 -5.02 27.75
C TYR A 246 -5.17 -3.94 26.69
N LEU A 247 -6.37 -3.81 26.14
CA LEU A 247 -6.72 -2.75 25.24
C LEU A 247 -7.99 -2.04 25.70
N LEU A 248 -8.09 -0.75 25.40
CA LEU A 248 -9.21 0.11 25.73
C LEU A 248 -9.81 0.70 24.48
N ASN A 249 -11.14 0.80 24.39
CA ASN A 249 -11.77 1.57 23.32
C ASN A 249 -12.17 2.99 23.75
N SER A 250 -12.68 3.80 22.82
CA SER A 250 -13.08 5.19 23.07
C SER A 250 -14.23 5.36 24.09
N SER A 251 -14.98 4.29 24.37
CA SER A 251 -16.06 4.27 25.36
C SER A 251 -15.58 3.79 26.74
N GLY A 252 -14.34 3.35 26.86
CA GLY A 252 -13.76 2.82 28.10
C GLY A 252 -13.99 1.31 28.31
N GLU A 253 -14.47 0.59 27.30
CA GLU A 253 -14.61 -0.88 27.37
C GLU A 253 -13.23 -1.54 27.23
N LEU A 254 -12.98 -2.56 28.03
CA LEU A 254 -11.73 -3.29 28.06
C LEU A 254 -11.77 -4.57 27.23
N TYR A 255 -10.61 -4.89 26.68
CA TYR A 255 -10.32 -6.09 25.95
C TYR A 255 -8.98 -6.65 26.42
N ILE A 256 -8.79 -7.96 26.34
CA ILE A 256 -7.47 -8.59 26.49
C ILE A 256 -7.08 -9.23 25.17
N TYR A 257 -5.82 -9.13 24.79
CA TYR A 257 -5.32 -9.81 23.61
C TYR A 257 -5.15 -11.30 23.87
N ASP A 258 -5.81 -12.12 23.05
CA ASP A 258 -5.64 -13.56 23.05
C ASP A 258 -4.65 -13.94 21.94
N TYR A 259 -3.47 -14.42 22.33
CA TYR A 259 -2.39 -14.80 21.44
C TYR A 259 -2.68 -16.04 20.60
N GLU A 260 -3.59 -16.93 21.03
CA GLU A 260 -3.98 -18.11 20.23
C GLU A 260 -4.99 -17.74 19.14
N LEU A 261 -5.93 -16.85 19.48
CA LEU A 261 -6.92 -16.32 18.53
C LEU A 261 -6.36 -15.22 17.63
N ASP A 262 -5.24 -14.62 18.02
CA ASP A 262 -4.64 -13.43 17.41
C ASP A 262 -5.64 -12.26 17.33
N ALA A 263 -6.44 -12.10 18.39
CA ALA A 263 -7.55 -11.15 18.46
C ALA A 263 -7.81 -10.67 19.89
N ALA A 264 -8.43 -9.50 20.01
CA ALA A 264 -8.92 -8.96 21.27
C ALA A 264 -10.22 -9.66 21.71
N VAL A 265 -10.33 -9.95 23.00
CA VAL A 265 -11.52 -10.55 23.60
C VAL A 265 -12.08 -9.59 24.65
N PRO A 266 -13.39 -9.29 24.64
CA PRO A 266 -14.00 -8.39 25.63
C PRO A 266 -13.82 -8.94 27.05
N VAL A 267 -13.44 -8.07 27.98
CA VAL A 267 -13.27 -8.41 29.41
C VAL A 267 -13.88 -7.35 30.30
N GLY A 268 -14.30 -7.76 31.49
CA GLY A 268 -14.81 -6.87 32.53
C GLY A 268 -13.69 -6.17 33.30
N GLY A 269 -13.92 -4.92 33.67
CA GLY A 269 -13.00 -4.13 34.50
C GLY A 269 -12.95 -2.65 34.10
N THR A 270 -11.99 -1.93 34.67
CA THR A 270 -11.74 -0.51 34.34
C THR A 270 -10.25 -0.20 34.40
N ALA A 271 -9.75 0.54 33.41
CA ALA A 271 -8.38 1.03 33.38
C ALA A 271 -8.22 2.33 34.18
N TYR A 272 -7.15 2.42 34.96
CA TYR A 272 -6.79 3.59 35.76
C TYR A 272 -5.37 4.02 35.46
N THR A 273 -5.13 5.32 35.49
CA THR A 273 -3.77 5.87 35.51
C THR A 273 -3.08 5.57 36.84
N HIS A 274 -1.76 5.72 36.90
CA HIS A 274 -0.99 5.65 38.16
C HIS A 274 -1.46 6.63 39.24
N ALA A 275 -2.17 7.70 38.86
CA ALA A 275 -2.76 8.66 39.78
C ALA A 275 -4.14 8.23 40.31
N GLY A 276 -4.65 7.05 39.93
CA GLY A 276 -5.94 6.52 40.37
C GLY A 276 -7.16 7.16 39.70
N THR A 277 -6.96 7.84 38.56
CA THR A 277 -8.07 8.37 37.75
C THR A 277 -8.38 7.45 36.57
N PRO A 278 -9.64 7.35 36.11
CA PRO A 278 -9.97 6.55 34.93
C PRO A 278 -9.12 6.94 33.72
N LEU A 279 -8.54 5.94 33.06
CA LEU A 279 -7.71 6.13 31.89
C LEU A 279 -8.57 6.60 30.71
N LYS A 280 -8.08 7.61 29.98
CA LYS A 280 -8.76 8.15 28.80
C LYS A 280 -8.13 7.58 27.54
N PHE A 281 -8.99 7.23 26.59
CA PHE A 281 -8.58 6.75 25.29
C PHE A 281 -7.70 7.76 24.55
N ASP A 282 -6.58 7.29 24.04
CA ASP A 282 -5.59 8.04 23.27
C ASP A 282 -5.57 7.54 21.81
N TYR A 283 -6.04 8.39 20.91
CA TYR A 283 -6.09 8.09 19.47
C TYR A 283 -4.70 7.92 18.84
N GLU A 284 -3.63 8.47 19.43
CA GLU A 284 -2.28 8.32 18.89
C GLU A 284 -1.68 6.93 19.17
N LYS A 285 -2.18 6.25 20.22
CA LYS A 285 -1.78 4.89 20.62
C LYS A 285 -2.72 3.80 20.13
N ALA A 286 -3.77 4.18 19.42
CA ALA A 286 -4.82 3.27 19.01
C ALA A 286 -4.56 2.63 17.65
N GLU A 287 -4.85 1.34 17.57
CA GLU A 287 -4.73 0.53 16.36
C GLU A 287 -6.05 -0.21 16.12
N MET A 288 -6.34 -0.54 14.87
CA MET A 288 -7.52 -1.33 14.56
C MET A 288 -7.24 -2.80 14.87
N MET A 289 -8.09 -3.41 15.70
CA MET A 289 -7.92 -4.75 16.22
C MET A 289 -9.10 -5.64 15.88
N GLU A 290 -8.85 -6.92 15.58
CA GLU A 290 -9.89 -7.94 15.53
C GLU A 290 -10.43 -8.18 16.93
N ILE A 291 -11.76 -8.27 17.05
CA ILE A 291 -12.46 -8.68 18.25
C ILE A 291 -13.17 -9.99 17.94
N PHE A 292 -12.91 -11.01 18.75
CA PHE A 292 -13.65 -12.25 18.66
C PHE A 292 -14.98 -12.12 19.40
N ASP A 293 -16.08 -12.17 18.65
CA ASP A 293 -17.44 -12.13 19.19
C ASP A 293 -18.00 -13.55 19.25
N ALA A 294 -17.94 -14.18 20.43
CA ALA A 294 -18.47 -15.54 20.67
C ALA A 294 -20.00 -15.64 20.55
N SER A 295 -20.70 -14.55 20.24
CA SER A 295 -22.16 -14.43 20.16
C SER A 295 -22.76 -14.78 18.79
N GLY A 296 -21.98 -15.36 17.89
CA GLY A 296 -22.39 -15.75 16.53
C GLY A 296 -22.70 -17.24 16.34
N ASP A 297 -23.59 -17.80 17.18
CA ASP A 297 -24.32 -19.05 16.88
C ASP A 297 -25.77 -18.76 16.50
#